data_AF-A0A2L0H530-F1
#
_entry.id   AF-A0A2L0H530-F1
#
_cell.length_a   1.000
_cell.length_b   1.000
_cell.length_c   1.000
_cell.angle_alpha   90.00
_cell.angle_beta   90.00
_cell.angle_gamma   90.00
#
_symmetry.space_group_name_H-M   'P 1'
#
loop_
_entity.id
_entity.type
_entity.pdbx_description
1 polymer ?
#
loop_
_entity_poly.entity_id
_entity_poly.type
_entity_poly.pdbx_seq_one_letter_code
_entity_poly.pdbx_strand_id
1 'polypeptide(L)'
;MSKDIPPELAEHLGKFLRHCVVDEGFACPLYVTAAACNGSAYITAYWPGEGGLKPQVVASRIEDNGFKLPIALVVVGANAEAAYMQIEQSEPLMMLN
;
A
#
# COMPACT_ATOMS: atom_id res chain seq x y z
N MET A 1 -10.95 9.43 0.35
CA MET A 1 -9.76 8.88 -0.32
C MET A 1 -9.05 10.04 -0.99
N SER A 2 -7.74 10.23 -0.77
CA SER A 2 -6.99 11.30 -1.43
C SER A 2 -6.95 11.04 -2.94
N LYS A 3 -6.93 12.11 -3.74
CA LYS A 3 -7.02 12.05 -5.21
C LYS A 3 -5.75 11.49 -5.89
N ASP A 4 -4.78 11.03 -5.10
CA ASP A 4 -3.39 10.83 -5.52
C ASP A 4 -2.96 9.35 -5.61
N ILE A 5 -3.82 8.42 -5.19
CA ILE A 5 -3.56 6.97 -5.27
C ILE A 5 -4.33 6.40 -6.47
N PRO A 6 -3.64 5.80 -7.47
CA PRO A 6 -4.29 5.13 -8.58
C PRO A 6 -5.34 4.10 -8.11
N PRO A 7 -6.52 4.00 -8.74
CA PRO A 7 -7.58 3.06 -8.32
C PRO A 7 -7.12 1.61 -8.22
N GLU A 8 -6.29 1.16 -9.17
CA GLU A 8 -5.72 -0.20 -9.18
C GLU A 8 -4.80 -0.44 -7.98
N LEU A 9 -4.00 0.55 -7.57
CA LEU A 9 -3.16 0.48 -6.39
C LEU A 9 -4.02 0.37 -5.12
N ALA A 10 -5.13 1.10 -5.06
CA ALA A 10 -6.07 1.03 -3.94
C ALA A 10 -6.74 -0.36 -3.85
N GLU A 11 -7.07 -1.00 -4.97
CA GLU A 11 -7.63 -2.35 -4.99
C GLU A 11 -6.64 -3.41 -4.52
N HIS A 12 -5.41 -3.42 -5.08
CA HIS A 12 -4.36 -4.35 -4.67
C HIS A 12 -4.02 -4.20 -3.19
N LEU A 13 -3.92 -2.95 -2.72
CA LEU A 13 -3.71 -2.65 -1.31
C LEU A 13 -4.87 -3.17 -0.45
N GLY A 14 -6.12 -2.96 -0.86
CA GLY A 14 -7.29 -3.45 -0.12
C GLY A 14 -7.30 -4.98 0.03
N LYS A 15 -7.00 -5.71 -1.05
CA LYS A 15 -6.89 -7.18 -1.03
C LYS A 15 -5.76 -7.64 -0.10
N PHE A 16 -4.60 -6.98 -0.18
CA PHE A 16 -3.45 -7.33 0.65
C PHE A 16 -3.69 -7.08 2.14
N LEU A 17 -4.31 -5.94 2.49
CA LEU A 17 -4.68 -5.64 3.88
C LEU A 17 -5.73 -6.62 4.41
N ARG A 18 -6.73 -6.99 3.59
CA ARG A 18 -7.71 -8.01 3.97
C ARG A 18 -7.02 -9.34 4.29
N HIS A 19 -6.09 -9.78 3.44
CA HIS A 19 -5.34 -11.01 3.68
C HIS A 19 -4.56 -10.96 5.01
N CYS A 20 -3.82 -9.87 5.26
CA CYS A 20 -3.06 -9.69 6.51
C CYS A 20 -3.96 -9.76 7.76
N VAL A 21 -5.13 -9.13 7.75
CA VAL A 21 -6.01 -9.07 8.93
C VAL A 21 -6.87 -10.31 9.09
N VAL A 22 -7.52 -10.75 8.01
CA VAL A 22 -8.58 -11.76 8.07
C VAL A 22 -8.00 -13.16 7.99
N ASP A 23 -7.03 -13.37 7.12
CA ASP A 23 -6.49 -14.71 6.85
C ASP A 23 -5.28 -14.99 7.77
N GLU A 24 -4.39 -14.01 7.93
CA GLU A 24 -3.16 -14.13 8.74
C GLU A 24 -3.30 -13.61 10.18
N GLY A 25 -4.40 -12.91 10.51
CA GLY A 25 -4.70 -12.49 11.88
C GLY A 25 -3.83 -11.36 12.45
N PHE A 26 -3.26 -10.49 11.61
CA PHE A 26 -2.40 -9.39 12.07
C PHE A 26 -3.14 -8.45 13.02
N ALA A 27 -2.51 -8.14 14.16
CA ALA A 27 -3.09 -7.19 15.11
C ALA A 27 -2.98 -5.74 14.61
N CYS A 28 -4.05 -4.97 14.83
CA CYS A 28 -4.05 -3.53 14.54
C CYS A 28 -3.42 -2.73 15.70
N PRO A 29 -2.84 -1.53 15.43
CA PRO A 29 -2.77 -0.86 14.13
C PRO A 29 -1.86 -1.58 13.14
N LEU A 30 -2.19 -1.45 11.85
CA LEU A 30 -1.28 -1.86 10.78
C LEU A 30 -0.53 -0.64 10.27
N TYR A 31 0.79 -0.70 10.25
CA TYR A 31 1.62 0.29 9.59
C TYR A 31 1.93 -0.16 8.18
N VAL A 32 1.48 0.61 7.21
CA VAL A 32 1.61 0.30 5.79
C VAL A 32 2.51 1.33 5.15
N THR A 33 3.58 0.86 4.52
CA THR A 33 4.47 1.70 3.71
C THR A 33 4.39 1.28 2.26
N ALA A 34 4.01 2.21 1.39
CA ALA A 34 4.18 2.10 -0.05
C ALA A 34 5.40 2.94 -0.45
N ALA A 35 6.45 2.31 -0.96
CA ALA A 35 7.67 2.99 -1.37
C ALA A 35 8.07 2.60 -2.80
N ALA A 36 8.49 3.59 -3.59
CA ALA A 36 9.06 3.38 -4.91
C ALA A 36 10.55 3.76 -4.92
N CYS A 37 11.30 3.25 -5.90
CA CYS A 37 12.76 3.43 -5.97
C CYS A 37 13.23 4.87 -6.25
N ASN A 38 12.33 5.77 -6.65
CA ASN A 38 12.63 7.20 -6.84
C ASN A 38 12.56 8.02 -5.54
N GLY A 39 12.35 7.39 -4.38
CA GLY A 39 12.21 8.09 -3.10
C GLY A 39 10.78 8.53 -2.78
N SER A 40 9.80 8.19 -3.62
CA SER A 40 8.39 8.34 -3.27
C SER A 40 8.02 7.34 -2.17
N ALA A 41 7.39 7.83 -1.10
CA ALA A 41 6.91 7.03 0.01
C ALA A 41 5.56 7.55 0.53
N TYR A 42 4.67 6.63 0.86
CA TYR A 42 3.41 6.93 1.52
C TYR A 42 3.22 5.96 2.69
N ILE A 43 3.17 6.50 3.90
CA ILE A 43 3.12 5.75 5.15
C ILE A 43 1.77 6.02 5.80
N THR A 44 0.99 4.97 6.01
CA THR A 44 -0.36 5.04 6.57
C THR A 44 -0.49 4.05 7.72
N ALA A 45 -1.03 4.50 8.85
CA ALA A 45 -1.47 3.64 9.94
C ALA A 45 -2.96 3.32 9.74
N TYR A 46 -3.34 2.06 9.83
CA TYR A 46 -4.73 1.61 9.78
C TYR A 46 -5.16 1.14 11.16
N TRP A 47 -6.15 1.83 11.73
CA TRP A 47 -6.74 1.51 13.03
C TRP A 47 -8.08 0.80 12.87
N PRO A 48 -8.52 -0.02 13.85
CA PRO A 48 -9.88 -0.50 13.84
C PRO A 48 -10.85 0.67 14.03
N GLY A 49 -11.96 0.65 13.30
CA GLY A 49 -13.03 1.62 13.47
C GLY A 49 -14.37 1.10 12.95
N GLU A 50 -15.39 1.93 13.10
CA GLU A 50 -16.72 1.61 12.57
C GLU A 50 -16.65 1.39 11.05
N GLY A 51 -17.15 0.23 10.60
CA GLY A 51 -17.14 -0.17 9.18
C GLY A 51 -15.81 -0.74 8.65
N GLY A 52 -14.80 -0.97 9.51
CA GLY A 52 -13.55 -1.62 9.14
C GLY A 52 -12.31 -0.82 9.54
N LEU A 53 -11.25 -0.90 8.72
CA LEU A 53 -10.01 -0.17 8.99
C LEU A 53 -10.13 1.31 8.64
N LYS A 54 -9.75 2.18 9.57
CA LYS A 54 -9.67 3.63 9.39
C LYS A 54 -8.22 4.04 9.08
N PRO A 55 -7.93 4.59 7.89
CA PRO A 55 -6.59 5.05 7.54
C PRO A 55 -6.26 6.39 8.21
N GLN A 56 -5.03 6.52 8.67
CA GLN A 56 -4.41 7.75 9.12
C GLN A 56 -3.06 7.89 8.41
N VAL A 57 -2.88 8.95 7.62
CA VAL A 57 -1.60 9.23 6.98
C VAL A 57 -0.60 9.66 8.06
N VAL A 58 0.52 8.95 8.14
CA VAL A 58 1.60 9.23 9.10
C VAL A 58 2.62 10.16 8.46
N ALA A 59 3.04 9.85 7.23
CA ALA A 59 3.96 10.65 6.46
C ALA A 59 3.78 10.37 4.97
N SER A 60 4.10 11.36 4.14
CA SER A 60 4.13 11.19 2.70
C SER A 60 5.18 12.09 2.06
N ARG A 61 5.79 11.58 0.99
CA ARG A 61 6.65 12.30 0.07
C ARG A 61 6.48 11.68 -1.30
N ILE A 62 6.02 12.44 -2.27
CA ILE A 62 5.79 11.93 -3.63
C ILE A 62 6.67 12.75 -4.57
N GLU A 63 7.58 12.07 -5.26
CA GLU A 63 8.48 12.66 -6.25
C GLU A 63 7.84 12.63 -7.64
N ASP A 64 8.49 13.28 -8.62
CA ASP A 64 8.09 13.20 -10.02
C ASP A 64 8.08 11.73 -10.50
N ASN A 65 7.05 11.38 -11.28
CA ASN A 65 6.71 9.99 -11.65
C ASN A 65 6.32 9.05 -10.50
N GLY A 66 6.22 9.53 -9.26
CA GLY A 66 5.51 8.92 -8.13
C GLY A 66 5.44 7.39 -8.11
N PHE A 67 4.22 6.87 -7.97
CA PHE A 67 3.87 5.44 -7.99
C PHE A 67 3.73 4.85 -9.41
N LYS A 68 4.36 5.45 -10.42
CA LYS A 68 4.46 4.88 -11.79
C LYS A 68 5.62 3.89 -11.94
N LEU A 69 6.40 3.71 -10.88
CA LEU A 69 7.48 2.75 -10.77
C LEU A 69 7.01 1.55 -9.92
N PRO A 70 7.73 0.41 -9.95
CA PRO A 70 7.45 -0.68 -9.04
C PRO A 70 7.40 -0.22 -7.59
N ILE A 71 6.41 -0.71 -6.85
CA ILE A 71 6.09 -0.28 -5.50
C ILE A 71 6.34 -1.43 -4.55
N ALA A 72 7.20 -1.22 -3.56
CA ALA A 72 7.31 -2.07 -2.40
C ALA A 72 6.24 -1.69 -1.38
N LEU A 73 5.38 -2.65 -1.02
CA LEU A 73 4.42 -2.55 0.06
C LEU A 73 4.90 -3.40 1.23
N VAL A 74 5.03 -2.77 2.39
CA VAL A 74 5.29 -3.44 3.66
C VAL A 74 4.14 -3.15 4.59
N VAL A 75 3.58 -4.20 5.20
CA VAL A 75 2.56 -4.11 6.25
C VAL A 75 3.17 -4.67 7.53
N VAL A 76 3.08 -3.92 8.63
CA VAL A 76 3.53 -4.35 9.95
C VAL A 76 2.38 -4.25 10.95
N GLY A 77 2.05 -5.34 11.62
CA GLY A 77 1.05 -5.41 12.69
C GLY A 77 1.60 -5.02 14.06
N ALA A 78 0.71 -4.87 15.02
CA ALA A 78 1.03 -4.41 16.38
C ALA A 78 1.88 -5.41 17.19
N ASN A 79 1.89 -6.69 16.82
CA ASN A 79 2.74 -7.71 17.46
C ASN A 79 4.00 -8.02 16.64
N ALA A 80 4.41 -7.08 15.76
CA ALA A 80 5.53 -7.24 14.84
C ALA A 80 5.34 -8.35 13.78
N GLU A 81 4.09 -8.70 13.46
CA GLU A 81 3.78 -9.44 12.24
C GLU A 81 4.13 -8.59 11.03
N ALA A 82 4.69 -9.18 9.97
CA ALA A 82 5.07 -8.42 8.79
C ALA A 82 4.76 -9.18 7.51
N ALA A 83 4.27 -8.46 6.52
CA ALA A 83 4.03 -8.97 5.18
C ALA A 83 4.62 -8.00 4.15
N TYR A 84 5.10 -8.56 3.05
CA TYR A 84 5.70 -7.82 1.95
C TYR A 84 5.02 -8.19 0.63
N MET A 85 4.77 -7.18 -0.20
CA MET A 85 4.28 -7.33 -1.56
C MET A 85 5.00 -6.34 -2.46
N GLN A 86 5.42 -6.79 -3.64
CA GLN A 86 5.86 -5.90 -4.70
C GLN A 86 4.76 -5.77 -5.74
N ILE A 87 4.37 -4.55 -6.07
CA ILE A 87 3.49 -4.27 -7.20
C ILE A 87 4.38 -3.84 -8.36
N GLU A 88 4.43 -4.67 -9.39
CA GLU A 88 5.05 -4.30 -10.66
C GLU A 88 4.03 -3.55 -11.52
N GLN A 89 4.44 -2.44 -12.14
CA GLN A 89 3.66 -1.91 -13.26
C GLN A 89 3.97 -2.80 -14.46
N SER A 90 3.01 -3.62 -14.88
CA SER A 90 3.08 -4.24 -16.20
C SER A 90 3.26 -3.12 -17.24
N GLU A 91 4.30 -3.22 -18.05
CA GLU A 91 4.59 -2.25 -19.11
C GLU A 91 3.33 -1.95 -19.94
N PRO A 92 3.16 -0.73 -20.48
CA PRO A 92 2.28 -0.59 -21.62
C PRO A 92 2.85 -1.48 -22.72
N LEU A 93 2.10 -2.51 -23.11
CA LEU A 93 2.36 -3.29 -24.32
C LEU A 93 2.47 -2.32 -25.50
N MET A 94 3.69 -1.87 -25.82
CA MET A 94 3.97 -1.31 -27.13
C MET A 94 3.91 -2.48 -28.11
N MET A 95 2.72 -2.75 -28.63
CA MET A 95 2.56 -3.52 -29.85
C MET A 95 3.14 -2.67 -30.99
N LEU A 96 4.43 -2.83 -31.26
CA LEU A 96 5.04 -2.40 -32.51
C LEU A 96 4.58 -3.39 -33.59
N ASN A 97 3.67 -2.96 -34.46
CA ASN A 97 3.47 -3.51 -35.81
C ASN A 97 3.62 -2.37 -36.81
#